data_AF-A0A7W9DJL4-F1
#
_entry.id   AF-A0A7W9DJL4-F1
#
_cell.length_a   1.000
_cell.length_b   1.000
_cell.length_c   1.000
_cell.angle_alpha   90.00
_cell.angle_beta   90.00
_cell.angle_gamma   90.00
#
_symmetry.space_group_name_H-M   'P 1'
#
loop_
_entity.id
_entity.type
_entity.pdbx_description
1 polymer ?
#
loop_
_entity_poly.entity_id
_entity_poly.type
_entity_poly.pdbx_seq_one_letter_code
_entity_poly.pdbx_strand_id
1 'polypeptide(L)' 'MEYKIKLADGTSKIIQILSTTFKKLKVWKVRFEDGREILLYKVGAEWLQRTEDYLEECYVIAIGAYIDGLETN' A
#
# COMPACT_ATOMS: atom_id res chain seq x y z
N MET A 1 4.55 8.51 5.18
CA MET A 1 5.23 7.65 6.17
C MET A 1 6.04 6.61 5.44
N GLU A 2 7.26 6.33 5.87
CA GLU A 2 8.13 5.32 5.25
C GLU A 2 7.91 3.97 5.96
N TYR A 3 7.57 2.94 5.18
CA TYR A 3 7.33 1.59 5.64
C TYR A 3 8.25 0.63 4.89
N LYS A 4 8.91 -0.27 5.60
CA LYS A 4 9.83 -1.23 5.00
C LYS A 4 9.10 -2.55 4.80
N ILE A 5 8.82 -2.91 3.55
CA ILE A 5 8.29 -4.22 3.19
C ILE A 5 9.45 -5.19 2.91
N LYS A 6 9.30 -6.46 3.30
CA LYS A 6 10.17 -7.54 2.86
C LYS A 6 9.48 -8.32 1.76
N LEU A 7 10.08 -8.32 0.57
CA LEU A 7 9.66 -9.15 -0.54
C LEU A 7 10.02 -10.62 -0.26
N ALA A 8 9.28 -11.55 -0.86
CA ALA A 8 9.47 -12.99 -0.72
C ALA A 8 10.85 -13.43 -1.22
N ASP A 9 11.40 -12.65 -2.15
CA ASP A 9 12.77 -12.75 -2.65
C ASP A 9 13.85 -12.40 -1.59
N GLY A 10 13.46 -12.04 -0.37
CA GLY A 10 14.35 -11.62 0.72
C GLY A 10 14.75 -10.14 0.66
N THR A 11 14.45 -9.47 -0.45
CA THR A 11 14.74 -8.04 -0.65
C THR A 11 13.83 -7.19 0.21
N SER A 12 14.43 -6.32 1.04
CA SER A 12 13.66 -5.32 1.77
C SER A 12 13.56 -4.04 0.94
N LYS A 13 12.34 -3.58 0.65
CA LYS A 13 12.12 -2.29 -0.03
C LYS A 13 11.46 -1.30 0.93
N ILE A 14 11.96 -0.07 0.93
CA ILE A 14 11.31 1.04 1.62
C ILE A 14 10.24 1.60 0.68
N ILE A 15 9.04 1.77 1.21
CA ILE A 15 7.91 2.35 0.53
C ILE A 15 7.38 3.55 1.32
N GLN A 16 7.11 4.66 0.65
CA GLN A 16 6.42 5.79 1.21
C GLN A 16 4.92 5.64 1.02
N ILE A 17 4.19 5.53 2.12
CA ILE A 17 2.73 5.52 2.16
C ILE A 17 2.24 6.95 2.38
N LEU A 18 1.36 7.42 1.49
CA LEU A 18 0.73 8.72 1.48
C LEU A 18 -0.78 8.53 1.36
N SER A 19 -1.54 8.93 2.37
CA SER A 19 -3.00 8.95 2.28
C SER A 19 -3.45 10.14 1.44
N THR A 20 -4.34 9.91 0.50
CA THR A 20 -4.96 10.96 -0.32
C THR A 20 -6.42 10.63 -0.57
N THR A 21 -7.23 11.63 -0.85
CA THR A 21 -8.66 11.43 -1.10
C THR A 21 -8.91 11.67 -2.58
N PHE A 22 -9.31 10.63 -3.30
CA PHE A 22 -9.61 10.69 -4.72
C PHE A 22 -11.12 10.53 -4.93
N LYS A 23 -11.79 11.56 -5.47
CA LYS A 23 -13.24 11.53 -5.79
C LYS A 23 -14.12 10.96 -4.65
N LYS A 24 -13.92 11.44 -3.42
CA LYS A 24 -14.60 11.00 -2.16
C LYS A 24 -14.19 9.61 -1.64
N LEU A 25 -13.26 8.93 -2.30
CA LEU A 25 -12.72 7.65 -1.87
C LEU A 25 -11.34 7.87 -1.24
N LYS A 26 -11.10 7.28 -0.07
CA LYS A 26 -9.79 7.34 0.58
C LYS A 26 -8.87 6.33 -0.10
N VAL A 27 -7.77 6.81 -0.65
CA VAL A 27 -6.77 5.99 -1.34
C VAL A 27 -5.41 6.25 -0.72
N TRP A 28 -4.54 5.27 -0.79
CA TRP A 28 -3.19 5.32 -0.23
C TRP A 28 -2.21 5.14 -1.36
N LYS A 29 -1.54 6.23 -1.70
CA LYS A 29 -0.46 6.19 -2.67
C LYS A 29 0.78 5.61 -1.99
N VAL A 30 1.33 4.56 -2.56
CA VAL A 30 2.53 3.90 -2.05
C VAL A 30 3.64 4.04 -3.08
N ARG A 31 4.68 4.78 -2.73
CA ARG A 31 5.82 5.07 -3.59
C ARG A 31 7.02 4.27 -3.15
N PHE A 32 7.58 3.49 -4.05
CA PHE A 32 8.79 2.72 -3.84
C PHE A 32 10.02 3.61 -4.06
N GLU A 33 11.11 3.28 -3.37
CA GLU A 33 12.42 3.93 -3.55
C GLU A 33 12.96 3.82 -5.00
N ASP A 34 12.51 2.77 -5.72
CA ASP A 34 12.79 2.52 -7.14
C ASP A 34 12.09 3.54 -8.08
N GLY A 35 11.37 4.52 -7.54
CA GLY A 35 10.59 5.50 -8.30
C GLY A 35 9.22 4.99 -8.77
N ARG A 36 8.90 3.72 -8.52
CA ARG A 36 7.58 3.13 -8.81
C ARG A 36 6.52 3.64 -7.84
N GLU A 37 5.29 3.79 -8.30
CA GLU A 37 4.16 4.26 -7.49
C GLU A 37 2.94 3.39 -7.73
N ILE A 38 2.31 2.95 -6.64
CA ILE A 38 1.04 2.22 -6.66
C ILE A 38 -0.01 3.02 -5.92
N LEU A 39 -1.27 2.73 -6.21
CA LEU A 39 -2.42 3.28 -5.50
C LEU A 39 -3.18 2.11 -4.88
N LEU A 40 -3.27 2.11 -3.55
CA LEU A 40 -4.08 1.21 -2.76
C LEU A 40 -5.38 1.88 -2.39
N TYR A 41 -6.46 1.13 -2.33
CA TYR A 41 -7.75 1.62 -1.87
C TYR A 41 -8.47 0.49 -1.16
N LYS A 42 -9.23 0.85 -0.14
CA LYS A 42 -10.01 -0.09 0.65
C LYS A 42 -11.44 -0.12 0.11
N VAL A 43 -11.96 -1.31 -0.17
CA VAL A 43 -13.35 -1.53 -0.57
C VAL A 43 -13.97 -2.51 0.43
N GLY A 44 -14.80 -1.98 1.33
CA GLY A 44 -15.34 -2.77 2.43
C GLY A 44 -14.24 -3.21 3.40
N ALA A 45 -14.01 -4.52 3.49
CA ALA A 45 -12.96 -5.12 4.31
C ALA A 45 -11.69 -5.49 3.51
N GLU A 46 -11.74 -5.33 2.18
CA GLU A 46 -10.68 -5.79 1.29
C GLU A 46 -9.82 -4.62 0.84
N TRP A 47 -8.52 -4.88 0.78
CA TRP A 47 -7.54 -3.96 0.22
C TRP A 47 -7.29 -4.33 -1.23
N LEU A 48 -7.38 -3.34 -2.11
CA LEU A 48 -7.19 -3.50 -3.54
C LEU A 48 -6.14 -2.51 -4.02
N GLN A 49 -5.37 -2.91 -5.03
CA GLN A 49 -4.49 -2.00 -5.75
C GLN A 49 -5.14 -1.61 -7.09
N ARG A 50 -4.83 -0.40 -7.55
CA ARG A 50 -5.31 0.10 -8.83
C ARG A 50 -4.49 -0.41 -10.02
N THR A 51 -3.30 -0.94 -9.77
CA THR A 51 -2.38 -1.43 -10.79
C THR A 51 -2.33 -2.95 -10.67
N GLU A 52 -2.94 -3.67 -11.61
CA GLU A 52 -3.21 -5.12 -11.51
C GLU A 52 -1.97 -6.02 -11.37
N ASP A 53 -0.78 -5.55 -11.73
CA ASP A 53 0.38 -6.44 -11.97
C ASP A 53 1.59 -6.17 -11.06
N TYR A 54 1.48 -5.24 -10.09
CA TYR A 54 2.68 -4.68 -9.48
C TYR A 54 3.05 -5.28 -8.12
N LEU A 55 2.06 -5.65 -7.31
CA LEU A 55 2.30 -6.42 -6.09
C LEU A 55 1.39 -7.64 -6.03
N GLU A 56 1.91 -8.71 -5.46
CA GLU A 56 1.07 -9.83 -5.08
C GLU A 56 0.03 -9.38 -4.03
N GLU A 57 -1.15 -10.00 -4.09
CA GLU A 57 -2.27 -9.74 -3.18
C GLU A 57 -1.85 -9.78 -1.70
N CYS A 58 -0.93 -10.68 -1.35
CA CYS A 58 -0.37 -10.79 0.00
C CYS A 58 0.25 -9.46 0.50
N TYR A 59 0.92 -8.70 -0.36
CA TYR A 59 1.48 -7.40 0.02
C TYR A 59 0.41 -6.32 0.13
N VAL A 60 -0.57 -6.33 -0.77
CA VAL A 60 -1.70 -5.41 -0.73
C VAL A 60 -2.41 -5.54 0.62
N ILE A 61 -2.65 -6.78 1.06
CA ILE A 61 -3.23 -7.10 2.36
C ILE A 61 -2.32 -6.66 3.50
N ALA A 62 -1.01 -6.96 3.45
CA ALA A 62 -0.07 -6.61 4.51
C ALA A 62 0.09 -5.08 4.70
N ILE A 63 0.23 -4.34 3.60
CA ILE A 63 0.31 -2.87 3.61
C ILE A 63 -1.02 -2.30 4.09
N GLY A 64 -2.14 -2.86 3.62
CA GLY A 64 -3.47 -2.47 4.06
C GLY A 64 -3.71 -2.65 5.55
N ALA A 65 -3.33 -3.81 6.11
CA ALA A 65 -3.41 -4.08 7.54
C ALA A 65 -2.51 -3.13 8.35
N TYR A 66 -1.33 -2.78 7.84
CA TYR A 66 -0.47 -1.78 8.46
C TYR A 66 -1.12 -0.38 8.47
N ILE A 67 -1.76 0.02 7.37
CA ILE A 67 -2.50 1.29 7.30
C ILE A 67 -3.68 1.30 8.27
N ASP A 68 -4.44 0.21 8.34
CA ASP A 68 -5.58 0.07 9.27
C ASP A 68 -5.12 0.24 10.73
N GLY A 69 -3.99 -0.38 11.09
CA GLY A 69 -3.36 -0.20 12.40
C GLY A 69 -2.85 1.23 12.67
N LEU A 70 -2.50 1.99 11.63
CA LEU A 70 -2.14 3.41 11.76
C LEU A 70 -3.36 4.32 11.94
N GLU A 71 -4.50 3.98 11.36
CA GLU A 71 -5.74 4.76 11.52
C GLU A 71 -6.41 4.56 12.88
N THR A 72 -6.13 3.44 13.55
CA THR A 72 -6.73 3.13 14.85
C THR A 72 -5.99 3.75 16.04
N ASN A 73 -4.86 4.45 15.83
CA ASN A 73 -4.04 5.12 16.86
C ASN A 73 -4.20 6.65 16.76
#